data_AF-A0A7J4ETN6-F1
#
_entry.id   AF-A0A7J4ETN6-F1
#
_cell.length_a   1.000
_cell.length_b   1.000
_cell.length_c   1.000
_cell.angle_alpha   90.00
_cell.angle_beta   90.00
_cell.angle_gamma   90.00
#
_symmetry.space_group_name_H-M   'P 1'
#
loop_
_entity.id
_entity.type
_entity.pdbx_description
1 polymer ?
#
loop_
_entity_poly.entity_id
_entity_poly.type
_entity_poly.pdbx_seq_one_letter_code
_entity_poly.pdbx_strand_id
1 'polypeptide(L)'
;MPTYIFERDAFIEFVKKHLEEDTVVVVSSDFADSEIKPIDTGTGIGLKDYYVVKNYVSADIFKEPDAEEFDCMFRYMTVFCEKDDLTDDAIKKIRKQ
;
A
#
# COMPACT_ATOMS: atom_id res chain seq x y z
N MET A 1 6.48 2.64 8.97
CA MET A 1 7.19 2.70 7.67
C MET A 1 7.12 4.10 7.09
N PRO A 2 8.10 4.54 6.27
CA PRO A 2 7.98 5.77 5.49
C PRO A 2 6.83 5.70 4.48
N THR A 3 6.32 6.86 4.05
CA THR A 3 5.38 6.95 2.93
C THR A 3 6.13 6.85 1.60
N TYR A 4 5.66 5.98 0.70
CA TYR A 4 6.22 5.81 -0.64
C TYR A 4 5.26 6.42 -1.66
N ILE A 5 5.74 7.40 -2.42
CA ILE A 5 4.95 8.09 -3.44
C ILE A 5 5.69 7.92 -4.75
N PHE A 6 5.00 7.46 -5.78
CA PHE A 6 5.59 7.15 -7.08
C PHE A 6 4.90 7.96 -8.17
N GLU A 7 5.68 8.44 -9.14
CA GLU A 7 5.11 8.76 -10.45
C GLU A 7 4.72 7.49 -11.20
N ARG A 8 3.81 7.62 -12.18
CA ARG A 8 3.26 6.50 -12.96
C ARG A 8 4.35 5.52 -13.44
N ASP A 9 5.37 6.03 -14.11
CA ASP A 9 6.38 5.16 -14.74
C ASP A 9 7.31 4.53 -13.69
N ALA A 10 7.62 5.26 -12.62
CA ALA A 10 8.38 4.71 -11.49
C ALA A 10 7.58 3.63 -10.74
N PHE A 11 6.26 3.77 -10.63
CA PHE A 11 5.38 2.74 -10.06
C PHE A 11 5.35 1.49 -10.93
N ILE A 12 5.22 1.63 -12.25
CA ILE A 12 5.25 0.50 -13.19
C ILE A 12 6.56 -0.27 -13.07
N GLU A 13 7.70 0.43 -13.05
CA GLU A 13 9.01 -0.21 -12.88
C GLU A 13 9.18 -0.84 -11.49
N PHE A 14 8.61 -0.22 -10.45
CA PHE A 14 8.58 -0.81 -9.11
C PHE A 14 7.79 -2.13 -9.12
N VAL A 15 6.60 -2.16 -9.71
CA VAL A 15 5.76 -3.37 -9.78
C VAL A 15 6.47 -4.46 -10.58
N LYS A 16 7.02 -4.14 -11.76
CA LYS A 16 7.75 -5.12 -12.59
C LYS A 16 8.87 -5.84 -11.85
N LYS A 17 9.58 -5.15 -10.94
CA LYS A 17 10.67 -5.75 -10.14
C LYS A 17 10.19 -6.78 -9.12
N HIS A 18 8.92 -6.78 -8.78
CA HIS A 18 8.32 -7.68 -7.79
C HIS A 18 7.36 -8.70 -8.42
N LEU A 19 7.24 -8.72 -9.75
CA LEU A 19 6.46 -9.71 -10.49
C LEU A 19 7.41 -10.75 -11.09
N GLU A 20 7.47 -11.93 -10.47
CA GLU A 20 8.12 -13.10 -11.04
C GLU A 20 7.29 -13.64 -12.22
N GLU A 21 7.88 -14.48 -13.09
CA GLU A 21 7.25 -14.93 -14.34
C GLU A 21 5.88 -15.63 -14.14
N ASP A 22 5.69 -16.32 -13.02
CA ASP A 22 4.46 -17.07 -12.71
C ASP A 22 3.53 -16.35 -11.71
N THR A 23 3.84 -15.10 -11.36
CA THR A 23 3.05 -14.34 -10.37
C THR A 23 1.80 -13.72 -11.00
N VAL A 24 0.63 -14.04 -10.44
CA VAL A 24 -0.63 -13.32 -10.71
C VAL A 24 -0.94 -12.34 -9.58
N VAL A 25 -1.61 -11.23 -9.91
CA VAL A 25 -1.97 -10.19 -8.92
C VAL A 25 -3.45 -10.29 -8.59
N VAL A 26 -3.75 -10.50 -7.30
CA VAL A 26 -5.10 -10.36 -6.75
C VAL A 26 -5.32 -8.90 -6.39
N VAL A 27 -6.38 -8.30 -6.92
CA VAL A 27 -6.78 -6.91 -6.59
C VAL A 27 -8.12 -6.96 -5.87
N SER A 28 -8.17 -6.38 -4.67
CA SER A 28 -9.42 -6.08 -3.99
C SER A 28 -9.59 -4.58 -3.80
N SER A 29 -10.73 -4.09 -4.26
CA SER A 29 -11.23 -2.74 -3.97
C SER A 29 -12.36 -2.74 -2.94
N ASP A 30 -12.57 -3.86 -2.22
CA ASP A 30 -13.59 -3.97 -1.18
C ASP A 30 -13.07 -3.40 0.15
N PHE A 31 -13.21 -2.09 0.28
CA PHE A 31 -12.81 -1.35 1.48
C PHE A 31 -13.95 -1.38 2.50
N ALA A 32 -13.66 -2.00 3.64
CA ALA A 32 -14.59 -2.13 4.75
C ALA A 32 -14.73 -0.82 5.54
N ASP A 33 -13.60 -0.17 5.79
CA ASP A 33 -13.49 0.99 6.67
C ASP A 33 -12.18 1.74 6.42
N SER A 34 -12.18 3.04 6.73
CA SER A 34 -11.00 3.89 6.73
C SER A 34 -11.12 4.95 7.82
N GLU A 35 -10.12 5.02 8.69
CA GLU A 35 -10.07 5.96 9.81
C GLU A 35 -8.70 6.65 9.91
N ILE A 36 -8.66 7.84 10.52
CA ILE A 36 -7.41 8.51 10.87
C ILE A 36 -7.09 8.23 12.33
N LYS A 37 -5.91 7.67 12.60
CA LYS A 37 -5.42 7.39 13.95
C LYS A 37 -4.06 8.01 14.20
N PRO A 38 -3.86 8.69 15.35
CA PRO A 38 -2.53 9.10 15.79
C PRO A 38 -1.76 7.87 16.24
N ILE A 39 -0.61 7.61 15.62
CA ILE A 39 0.29 6.49 15.93
C ILE A 39 1.64 7.04 16.35
N ASP A 40 2.13 6.60 17.51
CA ASP A 40 3.51 6.83 17.91
C ASP A 40 4.39 5.79 17.20
N THR A 41 5.29 6.29 16.36
CA THR A 41 6.17 5.44 15.55
C THR A 41 7.37 4.92 16.34
N GLY A 42 7.55 5.33 17.60
CA GLY A 42 8.68 4.93 18.43
C GLY A 42 10.03 5.47 17.95
N THR A 43 10.05 6.30 16.91
CA THR A 43 11.28 6.86 16.32
C THR A 43 11.69 8.21 16.94
N GLY A 44 11.07 8.62 18.05
CA GLY A 44 11.33 9.91 18.71
C GLY A 44 10.79 11.14 17.96
N ILE A 45 9.97 10.95 16.93
CA ILE A 45 9.37 12.03 16.11
C ILE A 45 7.96 12.43 16.62
N GLY A 46 7.49 11.79 17.70
CA GLY A 46 6.17 12.02 18.28
C GLY A 46 5.03 11.33 17.53
N LEU A 47 3.80 11.62 17.98
CA LEU A 47 2.57 11.13 17.37
C LEU A 47 2.39 11.71 15.96
N LYS A 48 2.05 10.85 15.00
CA LYS A 48 1.64 11.26 13.65
C LYS A 48 0.33 10.61 13.29
N ASP A 49 -0.50 11.32 12.55
CA ASP A 49 -1.75 10.78 12.02
C ASP A 49 -1.49 9.86 10.83
N TYR A 50 -2.11 8.69 10.85
CA TYR A 50 -2.08 7.70 9.80
C TYR A 50 -3.50 7.32 9.38
N TYR A 51 -3.69 7.11 8.08
CA TYR A 51 -4.86 6.39 7.58
C TYR A 51 -4.70 4.90 7.89
N VAL A 52 -5.66 4.34 8.63
CA VAL A 52 -5.80 2.91 8.86
C VAL A 52 -6.95 2.44 7.97
N VAL A 53 -6.64 1.50 7.08
CA VAL A 53 -7.58 1.02 6.06
C VAL A 53 -7.82 -0.46 6.25
N LYS A 54 -9.08 -0.86 6.30
CA LYS A 54 -9.50 -2.26 6.34
C LYS A 54 -10.06 -2.66 4.99
N ASN A 55 -9.56 -3.74 4.43
CA ASN A 55 -9.95 -4.27 3.13
C ASN A 55 -10.27 -5.76 3.25
N TYR A 56 -11.21 -6.26 2.44
CA TYR A 56 -11.57 -7.67 2.37
C TYR A 56 -11.06 -8.30 1.07
N VAL A 57 -10.46 -9.47 1.17
CA VAL A 57 -10.10 -10.31 0.02
C VAL A 57 -10.87 -11.61 0.16
N SER A 58 -11.55 -12.05 -0.89
CA SER A 58 -12.28 -13.33 -0.88
C SER A 58 -11.28 -14.47 -0.72
N ALA A 59 -11.47 -15.26 0.34
CA ALA A 59 -10.61 -16.41 0.62
C ALA A 59 -10.82 -17.55 -0.40
N ASP A 60 -12.00 -17.62 -1.02
CA ASP A 60 -12.41 -18.69 -1.94
C ASP A 60 -11.66 -18.68 -3.27
N ILE A 61 -10.89 -17.63 -3.56
CA ILE A 61 -10.01 -17.58 -4.75
C ILE A 61 -8.75 -18.45 -4.56
N PHE A 62 -8.44 -18.86 -3.33
CA PHE A 62 -7.32 -19.74 -2.99
C PHE A 62 -7.81 -21.18 -2.79
N LYS A 63 -7.01 -22.15 -3.23
CA LYS A 63 -7.35 -23.58 -3.13
C LYS A 63 -7.46 -24.05 -1.67
N GLU A 64 -6.56 -23.54 -0.83
CA GLU A 64 -6.47 -23.85 0.59
C GLU A 64 -6.38 -22.53 1.36
N PRO A 65 -7.52 -21.99 1.84
CA PRO A 65 -7.52 -20.74 2.56
C PRO A 65 -6.81 -20.83 3.91
N ASP A 66 -5.68 -20.15 4.04
CA ASP A 66 -4.91 -20.02 5.28
C ASP A 66 -4.56 -18.54 5.53
N ALA A 67 -4.94 -18.03 6.71
CA ALA A 67 -4.71 -16.65 7.08
C ALA A 67 -3.23 -16.33 7.39
N GLU A 68 -2.48 -17.28 7.95
CA GLU A 68 -1.06 -17.09 8.26
C GLU A 68 -0.22 -17.09 6.98
N GLU A 69 -0.53 -18.03 6.06
CA GLU A 69 0.10 -18.04 4.75
C GLU A 69 -0.23 -16.76 3.97
N PHE A 70 -1.51 -16.37 3.95
CA PHE A 70 -1.93 -15.12 3.33
C PHE A 70 -1.22 -13.92 3.94
N ASP A 71 -1.01 -13.89 5.27
CA ASP A 71 -0.26 -12.83 5.96
C ASP A 71 1.23 -12.79 5.56
N CYS A 72 1.80 -13.92 5.16
CA CYS A 72 3.18 -13.99 4.64
C CYS A 72 3.30 -13.59 3.16
N MET A 73 2.20 -13.56 2.40
CA MET A 73 2.24 -13.19 0.98
C MET A 73 2.61 -11.72 0.78
N PHE A 74 3.43 -11.45 -0.24
CA PHE A 74 3.80 -10.08 -0.58
C PHE A 74 2.59 -9.27 -1.08
N ARG A 75 2.24 -8.20 -0.38
CA ARG A 75 1.07 -7.36 -0.70
C ARG A 75 1.31 -5.88 -0.44
N TYR A 76 0.63 -5.05 -1.22
CA TYR A 76 0.62 -3.60 -1.05
C TYR A 76 -0.81 -3.06 -1.07
N MET A 77 -1.06 -2.02 -0.28
CA MET A 77 -2.18 -1.11 -0.49
C MET A 77 -1.71 0.03 -1.39
N THR A 78 -2.44 0.30 -2.47
CA THR A 78 -2.14 1.41 -3.39
C THR A 78 -3.30 2.39 -3.39
N VAL A 79 -2.98 3.68 -3.37
CA VAL A 79 -3.94 4.79 -3.46
C VAL A 79 -3.54 5.66 -4.65
N PHE A 80 -4.45 5.82 -5.60
CA PHE A 80 -4.29 6.75 -6.72
C PHE A 80 -4.82 8.11 -6.28
N CYS A 81 -4.00 9.15 -6.40
CA CYS A 81 -4.34 10.53 -6.06
C CYS A 81 -3.82 11.49 -7.12
N GLU A 82 -4.43 12.67 -7.23
CA GLU A 82 -3.90 13.73 -8.06
C GLU A 82 -2.75 14.42 -7.33
N LYS A 83 -1.79 14.97 -8.08
CA LYS A 83 -0.64 15.68 -7.48
C LYS A 83 -1.09 16.89 -6.65
N ASP A 84 -2.22 17.49 -7.03
CA ASP A 84 -2.76 18.69 -6.40
C ASP A 84 -3.41 18.40 -5.04
N ASP A 85 -3.70 17.13 -4.73
CA ASP A 85 -4.19 16.69 -3.42
C ASP A 85 -3.07 16.50 -2.39
N LEU A 86 -1.80 16.56 -2.82
CA LEU A 86 -0.63 16.30 -1.98
C LEU A 86 -0.04 17.60 -1.43
N THR A 87 0.54 17.51 -0.23
CA THR A 87 1.31 18.63 0.34
C THR A 87 2.61 18.85 -0.44
N ASP A 88 3.15 20.08 -0.41
CA ASP A 88 4.43 20.41 -1.04
C ASP A 88 5.57 19.47 -0.63
N ASP A 89 5.59 19.04 0.63
CA ASP A 89 6.60 18.13 1.15
C ASP A 89 6.41 16.69 0.68
N ALA A 90 5.17 16.27 0.42
CA ALA A 90 4.88 14.99 -0.22
C ALA A 90 5.29 15.02 -1.70
N ILE A 91 5.02 16.12 -2.41
CA ILE A 91 5.41 16.32 -3.81
C ILE A 91 6.94 16.20 -3.99
N LYS A 92 7.72 16.79 -3.08
CA LYS A 92 9.20 16.67 -3.10
C LYS A 92 9.71 15.23 -2.91
N LYS A 93 8.91 14.35 -2.32
CA LYS A 93 9.26 12.94 -2.04
C LYS A 93 8.80 11.97 -3.13
N ILE A 94 8.13 12.47 -4.17
CA ILE A 94 7.74 11.66 -5.32
C ILE A 94 8.98 11.02 -5.94
N ARG A 95 8.98 9.70 -6.00
CA ARG A 95 10.01 8.91 -6.68
C ARG A 95 9.80 9.04 -8.18
N LYS A 96 10.83 9.58 -8.83
CA LYS A 96 10.95 9.71 -10.28
C LYS A 96 11.93 8.62 -10.77
N GLN A 97 11.87 8.30 -12.06
CA GLN A 97 12.76 7.31 -12.70
C GLN A 97 14.23 7.55 -12.35
#